data_AF-A9M524-F1
#
_entry.id   AF-A9M524-F1
#
_cell.length_a   1.000
_cell.length_b   1.000
_cell.length_c   1.000
_cell.angle_alpha   90.00
_cell.angle_beta   90.00
_cell.angle_gamma   90.00
#
_symmetry.space_group_name_H-M   'P 1'
#
loop_
_entity.id
_entity.type
_entity.pdbx_description
1 polymer ?
#
loop_
_entity_poly.entity_id
_entity_poly.type
_entity_poly.pdbx_seq_one_letter_code
_entity_poly.pdbx_strand_id
1 'polypeptide(L)'
;MTPLFNAKGEQIPPRPELTDEMKKAGALKAVQSGHLARVDEDEAEEFAVDIAKHYYHGIDAYDLAKNMDTYGSWDVDSMFVDDMDQVDSYIQEIHREAIKDWADAYQPAPPFELGTELDVHSFEGPSHGVIDRIYEYDPAKYCVKMAGTAEGDTSRRLIKFEEAKQRKVAVGDVVEPIKPDYQLASGCGRYDSAVVVSVEPFVITSHAADMRWQSTVKREQFKIVGKVEGEALEACMKRLED
;
A
#
# COMPACT_ATOMS: atom_id res chain seq x y z
N MET A 1 -9.01 -5.96 4.17
CA MET A 1 -8.59 -5.48 2.84
C MET A 1 -9.80 -4.88 2.14
N THR A 2 -9.59 -3.82 1.37
CA THR A 2 -10.67 -3.18 0.61
C THR A 2 -10.99 -4.04 -0.63
N PRO A 3 -12.27 -4.33 -0.94
CA PRO A 3 -12.60 -5.07 -2.16
C PRO A 3 -12.17 -4.29 -3.41
N LEU A 4 -11.69 -5.02 -4.42
CA LEU A 4 -11.27 -4.44 -5.70
C LEU A 4 -12.35 -4.63 -6.76
N PHE A 5 -12.31 -3.75 -7.76
CA PHE A 5 -13.24 -3.74 -8.88
C PHE A 5 -12.45 -3.61 -10.18
N ASN A 6 -12.99 -4.14 -11.28
CA ASN A 6 -12.46 -3.90 -12.61
C ASN A 6 -13.04 -2.62 -13.22
N ALA A 7 -12.59 -2.25 -14.43
CA ALA A 7 -13.06 -1.05 -15.13
C ALA A 7 -14.57 -1.06 -15.47
N LYS A 8 -15.26 -2.21 -15.39
CA LYS A 8 -16.71 -2.34 -15.60
C LYS A 8 -17.50 -2.15 -14.30
N GLY A 9 -16.82 -1.95 -13.16
CA GLY A 9 -17.44 -1.87 -11.84
C GLY A 9 -17.84 -3.23 -11.26
N GLU A 10 -17.33 -4.33 -11.82
CA GLU A 10 -17.56 -5.67 -11.28
C GLU A 10 -16.56 -5.93 -10.15
N GLN A 11 -17.05 -6.43 -9.01
CA GLN A 11 -16.18 -6.85 -7.92
C GLN A 11 -15.37 -8.08 -8.36
N ILE A 12 -14.05 -8.05 -8.13
CA ILE A 12 -13.15 -9.14 -8.52
C ILE A 12 -12.75 -9.99 -7.31
N PRO A 13 -12.29 -11.23 -7.51
CA PRO A 13 -11.73 -12.05 -6.45
C PRO A 13 -10.53 -11.36 -5.78
N PRO A 14 -10.27 -11.64 -4.49
CA PRO A 14 -9.11 -11.08 -3.80
C PRO A 14 -7.80 -11.46 -4.50
N ARG A 15 -6.76 -10.63 -4.33
CA ARG A 15 -5.40 -10.95 -4.78
C ARG A 15 -5.00 -12.32 -4.20
N PRO A 16 -4.37 -13.21 -4.99
CA PRO A 16 -3.86 -14.48 -4.47
C PRO A 16 -2.87 -14.26 -3.33
N GLU A 17 -3.16 -14.90 -2.19
CA GLU A 17 -2.22 -15.02 -1.08
C GLU A 17 -1.36 -16.28 -1.27
N LEU A 18 -0.18 -16.30 -0.65
CA LEU A 18 0.70 -17.46 -0.71
C LEU A 18 0.10 -18.62 0.09
N THR A 19 -0.40 -19.65 -0.60
CA THR A 19 -1.00 -20.84 0.03
C THR A 19 0.04 -21.95 0.24
N ASP A 20 -0.31 -22.93 1.07
CA ASP A 20 0.56 -24.09 1.29
C ASP A 20 0.75 -24.92 0.01
N GLU A 21 -0.27 -25.00 -0.85
CA GLU A 21 -0.15 -25.65 -2.16
C GLU A 21 0.86 -24.94 -3.06
N MET A 22 0.90 -23.60 -3.04
CA MET A 22 1.90 -22.83 -3.79
C MET A 22 3.31 -23.06 -3.24
N LYS A 23 3.46 -23.10 -1.91
CA LYS A 23 4.75 -23.40 -1.26
C LYS A 23 5.25 -24.79 -1.65
N LYS A 24 4.37 -25.80 -1.59
CA LYS A 24 4.69 -27.17 -2.03
C LYS A 24 5.11 -27.21 -3.49
N ALA A 25 4.34 -26.58 -4.38
CA ALA A 25 4.66 -26.52 -5.79
C ALA A 25 6.03 -25.86 -6.04
N GLY A 26 6.38 -24.82 -5.27
CA GLY A 26 7.66 -24.13 -5.36
C GLY A 26 8.83 -25.00 -4.91
N ALA A 27 8.66 -25.68 -3.77
CA ALA A 27 9.64 -26.64 -3.26
C ALA A 27 9.86 -27.80 -4.24
N LEU A 28 8.80 -28.40 -4.78
CA LEU A 28 8.89 -29.45 -5.79
C LEU A 28 9.60 -28.96 -7.05
N LYS A 29 9.27 -27.76 -7.52
CA LYS A 29 9.94 -27.14 -8.68
C LYS A 29 11.44 -26.91 -8.41
N ALA A 30 11.80 -26.54 -7.18
CA ALA A 30 13.20 -26.38 -6.78
C ALA A 30 13.96 -27.71 -6.84
N VAL A 31 13.41 -28.80 -6.27
CA VAL A 31 14.00 -30.14 -6.34
C VAL A 31 14.15 -30.59 -7.80
N GLN A 32 13.09 -30.46 -8.60
CA GLN A 32 13.07 -30.83 -10.03
C GLN A 32 14.03 -30.01 -10.89
N SER A 33 14.43 -28.82 -10.44
CA SER A 33 15.43 -28.01 -11.14
C SER A 33 16.83 -28.64 -11.10
N GLY A 34 17.07 -29.60 -10.19
CA GLY A 34 18.36 -30.26 -10.01
C GLY A 34 19.44 -29.39 -9.39
N HIS A 35 19.07 -28.22 -8.85
CA HIS A 35 20.01 -27.28 -8.23
C HIS A 35 20.13 -27.45 -6.71
N LEU A 36 19.28 -28.28 -6.09
CA LEU A 36 19.39 -28.57 -4.66
C LEU A 36 20.51 -29.58 -4.45
N ALA A 37 21.43 -29.28 -3.54
CA ALA A 37 22.58 -30.12 -3.27
C ALA A 37 22.32 -31.19 -2.21
N ARG A 38 21.33 -30.97 -1.34
CA ARG A 38 21.07 -31.80 -0.15
C ARG A 38 19.71 -32.47 -0.13
N VAL A 39 18.89 -32.28 -1.16
CA VAL A 39 17.56 -32.87 -1.25
C VAL A 39 17.50 -33.75 -2.48
N ASP A 40 17.31 -35.05 -2.25
CA ASP A 40 17.17 -36.03 -3.33
C ASP A 40 15.72 -36.05 -3.88
N GLU A 41 15.56 -36.50 -5.12
CA GLU A 41 14.26 -36.49 -5.82
C GLU A 41 13.23 -37.45 -5.17
N ASP A 42 13.69 -38.52 -4.52
CA ASP A 42 12.83 -39.48 -3.80
C ASP A 42 12.24 -38.92 -2.49
N GLU A 43 12.89 -37.91 -1.91
CA GLU A 43 12.43 -37.21 -0.70
C GLU A 43 11.60 -35.94 -1.02
N ALA A 44 11.45 -35.61 -2.31
CA ALA A 44 10.87 -34.33 -2.77
C ALA A 44 9.48 -34.02 -2.19
N GLU A 45 8.61 -35.02 -2.07
CA GLU A 45 7.25 -34.81 -1.56
C GLU A 45 7.23 -34.52 -0.06
N GLU A 46 8.04 -35.25 0.72
CA GLU A 46 8.19 -35.01 2.16
C GLU A 46 8.83 -33.64 2.41
N PHE A 47 9.88 -33.33 1.65
CA PHE A 47 10.53 -32.03 1.65
C PHE A 47 9.54 -30.90 1.37
N ALA A 48 8.73 -31.02 0.33
CA ALA A 48 7.75 -30.00 -0.03
C ALA A 48 6.68 -29.80 1.05
N VAL A 49 6.23 -30.89 1.70
CA VAL A 49 5.28 -30.83 2.81
C VAL A 49 5.87 -30.05 4.00
N ASP A 50 7.11 -30.32 4.37
CA ASP A 50 7.78 -29.64 5.48
C ASP A 50 8.08 -28.17 5.15
N ILE A 51 8.53 -27.87 3.92
CA ILE A 51 8.70 -26.49 3.47
C ILE A 51 7.38 -25.73 3.60
N ALA A 52 6.25 -26.28 3.14
CA ALA A 52 4.98 -25.57 3.22
C ALA A 52 4.56 -25.24 4.66
N LYS A 53 4.91 -26.10 5.60
CA LYS A 53 4.63 -25.95 7.04
C LYS A 53 5.54 -24.92 7.72
N HIS A 54 6.81 -24.87 7.34
CA HIS A 54 7.83 -24.07 8.03
C HIS A 54 8.15 -22.73 7.34
N TYR A 55 7.82 -22.61 6.05
CA TYR A 55 8.01 -21.39 5.28
C TYR A 55 6.93 -20.35 5.59
N TYR A 56 7.38 -19.12 5.83
CA TYR A 56 6.57 -17.91 5.77
C TYR A 56 7.32 -16.83 5.00
N HIS A 57 6.59 -15.93 4.36
CA HIS A 57 7.21 -14.88 3.55
C HIS A 57 8.14 -14.00 4.40
N GLY A 58 9.39 -13.86 3.96
CA GLY A 58 10.42 -13.08 4.64
C GLY A 58 11.20 -13.84 5.72
N ILE A 59 10.98 -15.14 5.89
CA ILE A 59 11.91 -16.00 6.63
C ILE A 59 13.26 -16.00 5.91
N ASP A 60 14.37 -15.87 6.64
CA ASP A 60 15.69 -16.04 6.03
C ASP A 60 16.04 -17.53 5.87
N ALA A 61 16.94 -17.84 4.93
CA ALA A 61 17.31 -19.22 4.62
C ALA A 61 17.89 -19.99 5.80
N TYR A 62 18.63 -19.34 6.70
CA TYR A 62 19.19 -19.98 7.88
C TYR A 62 18.09 -20.38 8.87
N ASP A 63 17.15 -19.48 9.15
CA ASP A 63 16.02 -19.75 10.03
C ASP A 63 15.07 -20.79 9.43
N LEU A 64 14.88 -20.80 8.11
CA LEU A 64 14.14 -21.86 7.43
C LEU A 64 14.83 -23.21 7.58
N ALA A 65 16.13 -23.29 7.26
CA ALA A 65 16.93 -24.50 7.41
C ALA A 65 16.90 -25.00 8.86
N LYS A 66 17.04 -24.11 9.83
CA LYS A 66 16.96 -24.45 11.26
C LYS A 66 15.59 -25.02 11.66
N ASN A 67 14.50 -24.52 11.09
CA ASN A 67 13.17 -25.09 11.30
C ASN A 67 13.06 -26.50 10.69
N MET A 68 13.66 -26.71 9.52
CA MET A 68 13.72 -28.03 8.88
C MET A 68 14.53 -29.03 9.73
N ASP A 69 15.67 -28.64 10.29
CA ASP A 69 16.45 -29.46 11.25
C ASP A 69 15.61 -29.77 12.51
N THR A 70 15.11 -28.73 13.17
CA THR A 70 14.47 -28.86 14.50
C THR A 70 13.15 -29.63 14.45
N TYR A 71 12.35 -29.45 13.40
CA TYR A 71 10.97 -29.93 13.34
C TYR A 71 10.69 -30.92 12.21
N GLY A 72 11.49 -30.89 11.14
CA GLY A 72 11.40 -31.84 10.02
C GLY A 72 12.45 -32.96 10.09
N SER A 73 13.40 -32.91 11.02
CA SER A 73 14.49 -33.89 11.17
C SER A 73 15.41 -34.01 9.95
N TRP A 74 15.55 -32.92 9.18
CA TRP A 74 16.46 -32.85 8.03
C TRP A 74 17.91 -32.70 8.49
N ASP A 75 18.85 -33.38 7.82
CA ASP A 75 20.28 -33.21 8.08
C ASP A 75 20.77 -31.91 7.42
N VAL A 76 20.88 -30.86 8.24
CA VAL A 76 21.17 -29.50 7.77
C VAL A 76 22.64 -29.17 7.91
N ASP A 77 23.25 -28.80 6.79
CA ASP A 77 24.57 -28.21 6.72
C ASP A 77 24.55 -26.86 6.00
N SER A 78 25.72 -26.27 5.75
CA SER A 78 25.79 -24.99 5.05
C SER A 78 25.23 -25.04 3.63
N MET A 79 25.32 -26.19 2.95
CA MET A 79 24.77 -26.33 1.59
C MET A 79 23.25 -26.41 1.61
N PHE A 80 22.67 -27.02 2.65
CA PHE A 80 21.21 -27.01 2.84
C PHE A 80 20.67 -25.59 3.06
N VAL A 81 21.43 -24.71 3.72
CA VAL A 81 21.06 -23.29 3.85
C VAL A 81 21.01 -22.61 2.47
N ASP A 82 22.00 -22.84 1.61
CA ASP A 82 22.00 -22.30 0.24
C ASP A 82 20.83 -22.85 -0.59
N ASP A 83 20.47 -24.12 -0.38
CA ASP A 83 19.29 -24.75 -1.00
C ASP A 83 17.97 -24.04 -0.59
N MET A 84 17.86 -23.53 0.64
CA MET A 84 16.68 -22.79 1.10
C MET A 84 16.48 -21.45 0.38
N ASP A 85 17.56 -20.75 0.03
CA ASP A 85 17.48 -19.52 -0.77
C ASP A 85 16.91 -19.82 -2.17
N GLN A 86 17.29 -20.96 -2.75
CA GLN A 86 16.77 -21.41 -4.04
C GLN A 86 15.29 -21.77 -3.94
N VAL A 87 14.89 -22.46 -2.87
CA VAL A 87 13.48 -22.79 -2.61
C VAL A 87 12.64 -21.51 -2.46
N ASP A 88 13.12 -20.51 -1.72
CA ASP A 88 12.43 -19.21 -1.60
C ASP A 88 12.19 -18.59 -2.99
N SER A 89 13.21 -18.59 -3.84
CA SER A 89 13.10 -18.03 -5.19
C SER A 89 11.98 -18.67 -6.01
N TYR A 90 11.88 -20.01 -6.02
CA TYR A 90 10.84 -20.73 -6.75
C TYR A 90 9.44 -20.54 -6.15
N ILE A 91 9.32 -20.48 -4.81
CA ILE A 91 8.05 -20.18 -4.15
C ILE A 91 7.58 -18.76 -4.53
N GLN A 92 8.48 -17.77 -4.49
CA GLN A 92 8.20 -16.40 -4.87
C GLN A 92 7.89 -16.24 -6.37
N GLU A 93 8.48 -17.07 -7.23
CA GLU A 93 8.15 -17.14 -8.66
C GLU A 93 6.70 -17.59 -8.87
N ILE A 94 6.30 -18.73 -8.29
CA ILE A 94 4.93 -19.27 -8.40
C ILE A 94 3.91 -18.27 -7.87
N HIS A 95 4.19 -17.62 -6.74
CA HIS A 95 3.27 -16.63 -6.20
C HIS A 95 3.13 -15.41 -7.13
N ARG A 96 4.24 -14.93 -7.71
CA ARG A 96 4.20 -13.84 -8.72
C ARG A 96 3.41 -14.23 -9.95
N GLU A 97 3.59 -15.44 -10.46
CA GLU A 97 2.84 -15.96 -11.60
C GLU A 97 1.35 -16.00 -11.29
N ALA A 98 0.95 -16.50 -10.13
CA ALA A 98 -0.45 -16.51 -9.71
C ALA A 98 -1.05 -15.10 -9.61
N ILE A 99 -0.31 -14.13 -9.08
CA ILE A 99 -0.73 -12.71 -9.04
C ILE A 99 -0.86 -12.15 -10.45
N LYS A 100 0.06 -12.48 -11.35
CA LYS A 100 0.04 -12.03 -12.74
C LYS A 100 -1.17 -12.60 -13.48
N ASP A 101 -1.41 -13.90 -13.38
CA ASP A 101 -2.56 -14.57 -13.99
C ASP A 101 -3.88 -13.99 -13.47
N TRP A 102 -3.96 -13.72 -12.16
CA TRP A 102 -5.10 -13.03 -11.56
C TRP A 102 -5.29 -11.62 -12.15
N ALA A 103 -4.22 -10.84 -12.27
CA ALA A 103 -4.29 -9.49 -12.82
C ALA A 103 -4.70 -9.48 -14.30
N ASP A 104 -4.18 -10.41 -15.09
CA ASP A 104 -4.51 -10.56 -16.51
C ASP A 104 -5.97 -10.98 -16.70
N ALA A 105 -6.48 -11.88 -15.85
CA ALA A 105 -7.86 -12.37 -15.90
C ALA A 105 -8.89 -11.34 -15.44
N TYR A 106 -8.61 -10.61 -14.35
CA TYR A 106 -9.59 -9.75 -13.67
C TYR A 106 -9.39 -8.26 -13.89
N GLN A 107 -8.22 -7.83 -14.35
CA GLN A 107 -7.90 -6.44 -14.71
C GLN A 107 -8.30 -5.44 -13.60
N PRO A 108 -7.71 -5.54 -12.40
CA PRO A 108 -8.03 -4.65 -11.28
C PRO A 108 -7.85 -3.19 -11.67
N ALA A 109 -8.91 -2.39 -11.52
CA ALA A 109 -8.84 -0.95 -11.70
C ALA A 109 -8.23 -0.28 -10.44
N PRO A 110 -7.39 0.75 -10.59
CA PRO A 110 -6.88 1.53 -9.45
C PRO A 110 -8.04 2.15 -8.64
N PRO A 111 -8.14 1.89 -7.31
CA PRO A 111 -9.18 2.49 -6.49
C PRO A 111 -9.10 4.02 -6.34
N PHE A 112 -7.94 4.61 -6.59
CA PHE A 112 -7.66 6.02 -6.42
C PHE A 112 -6.86 6.56 -7.60
N GLU A 113 -7.10 7.82 -7.95
CA GLU A 113 -6.40 8.49 -9.05
C GLU A 113 -4.97 8.88 -8.63
N LEU A 114 -4.10 9.05 -9.62
CA LEU A 114 -2.76 9.63 -9.40
C LEU A 114 -2.90 11.02 -8.76
N GLY A 115 -1.96 11.37 -7.87
CA GLY A 115 -2.03 12.60 -7.08
C GLY A 115 -2.88 12.48 -5.80
N THR A 116 -3.61 11.37 -5.59
CA THR A 116 -4.34 11.15 -4.34
C THR A 116 -3.36 10.96 -3.18
N GLU A 117 -3.63 11.61 -2.05
CA GLU A 117 -2.89 11.43 -0.81
C GLU A 117 -3.43 10.23 -0.01
N LEU A 118 -2.53 9.33 0.40
CA LEU A 118 -2.83 8.11 1.13
C LEU A 118 -2.30 8.17 2.57
N ASP A 119 -3.05 7.57 3.49
CA ASP A 119 -2.55 7.19 4.80
C ASP A 119 -1.60 5.99 4.64
N VAL A 120 -0.38 6.13 5.13
CA VAL A 120 0.67 5.13 5.01
C VAL A 120 1.22 4.83 6.40
N HIS A 121 1.14 3.59 6.83
CA HIS A 121 1.70 3.20 8.12
C HIS A 121 3.22 3.06 8.05
N SER A 122 3.96 3.79 8.87
CA SER A 122 5.43 3.68 8.96
C SER A 122 5.84 3.17 10.34
N PHE A 123 7.10 2.73 10.46
CA PHE A 123 7.66 2.30 11.76
C PHE A 123 7.63 3.42 12.81
N GLU A 124 7.81 4.67 12.39
CA GLU A 124 7.77 5.86 13.25
C GLU A 124 6.33 6.30 13.58
N GLY A 125 5.32 5.59 13.07
CA GLY A 125 3.91 5.87 13.29
C GLY A 125 3.16 6.19 11.98
N PRO A 126 1.93 6.72 12.09
CA PRO A 126 1.15 7.15 10.93
C PRO A 126 1.91 8.20 10.10
N SER A 127 1.98 7.96 8.80
CA SER A 127 2.56 8.86 7.81
C SER A 127 1.60 9.01 6.63
N HIS A 128 1.96 9.83 5.64
CA HIS A 128 1.18 10.01 4.43
C HIS A 128 2.09 10.18 3.22
N GLY A 129 1.53 9.93 2.04
CA GLY A 129 2.23 10.13 0.78
C GLY A 129 1.29 10.23 -0.40
N VAL A 130 1.79 10.75 -1.50
CA VAL A 130 1.01 11.01 -2.72
C VAL A 130 1.25 9.91 -3.73
N ILE A 131 0.19 9.41 -4.37
CA ILE A 131 0.30 8.45 -5.47
C ILE A 131 0.99 9.14 -6.65
N ASP A 132 2.19 8.67 -6.99
CA ASP A 132 3.01 9.21 -8.07
C ASP A 132 2.69 8.52 -9.40
N ARG A 133 2.65 7.19 -9.38
CA ARG A 133 2.38 6.34 -10.56
C ARG A 133 1.89 4.96 -10.16
N ILE A 134 1.39 4.21 -11.13
CA ILE A 134 1.17 2.76 -10.99
C ILE A 134 2.51 2.04 -11.19
N TYR A 135 2.79 1.03 -10.37
CA TYR A 135 4.02 0.25 -10.48
C TYR A 135 3.92 -0.75 -11.63
N GLU A 136 4.91 -0.76 -12.52
CA GLU A 136 4.85 -1.48 -13.80
C GLU A 136 5.27 -2.96 -13.70
N TYR A 137 6.01 -3.33 -12.65
CA TYR A 137 6.62 -4.66 -12.54
C TYR A 137 5.85 -5.65 -11.67
N ASP A 138 4.88 -5.18 -10.88
CA ASP A 138 4.02 -6.01 -10.04
C ASP A 138 2.59 -5.43 -10.05
N PRO A 139 1.60 -6.19 -10.56
CA PRO A 139 0.26 -5.68 -10.76
C PRO A 139 -0.43 -5.09 -9.53
N ALA A 140 -1.31 -4.13 -9.78
CA ALA A 140 -2.18 -3.51 -8.78
C ALA A 140 -1.44 -2.92 -7.57
N LYS A 141 -0.30 -2.27 -7.81
CA LYS A 141 0.47 -1.54 -6.80
C LYS A 141 0.68 -0.08 -7.20
N TYR A 142 0.60 0.82 -6.23
CA TYR A 142 0.98 2.22 -6.36
C TYR A 142 2.45 2.42 -6.01
N CYS A 143 3.12 3.32 -6.72
CA CYS A 143 4.31 4.00 -6.25
C CYS A 143 3.89 5.26 -5.49
N VAL A 144 4.15 5.32 -4.19
CA VAL A 144 3.77 6.45 -3.34
C VAL A 144 5.01 7.25 -2.95
N LYS A 145 5.01 8.56 -3.23
CA LYS A 145 6.04 9.50 -2.74
C LYS A 145 5.68 9.92 -1.32
N MET A 146 6.53 9.57 -0.36
CA MET A 146 6.29 9.90 1.04
C MET A 146 6.44 11.41 1.29
N ALA A 147 5.58 11.97 2.14
CA ALA A 147 5.71 13.36 2.56
C ALA A 147 7.01 13.61 3.34
N GLY A 148 7.53 14.83 3.28
CA GLY A 148 8.80 15.20 3.93
C GLY A 148 10.08 14.72 3.22
N THR A 149 9.95 14.02 2.09
CA THR A 149 11.10 13.63 1.25
C THR A 149 11.63 14.83 0.46
N ALA A 150 12.95 14.85 0.21
CA ALA A 150 13.59 15.94 -0.54
C ALA A 150 13.09 16.05 -1.99
N GLU A 151 13.22 17.22 -2.61
CA GLU A 151 12.69 17.47 -3.96
C GLU A 151 13.27 16.51 -5.02
N GLY A 152 14.56 16.17 -4.90
CA GLY A 152 15.24 15.19 -5.77
C GLY A 152 15.07 13.72 -5.37
N ASP A 153 14.28 13.41 -4.35
CA ASP A 153 14.09 12.04 -3.87
C ASP A 153 13.22 11.21 -4.83
N THR A 154 13.83 10.17 -5.39
CA THR A 154 13.20 9.21 -6.31
C THR A 154 12.62 7.99 -5.63
N SER A 155 12.81 7.83 -4.31
CA SER A 155 12.28 6.71 -3.53
C SER A 155 10.76 6.72 -3.54
N ARG A 156 10.17 5.53 -3.66
CA ARG A 156 8.74 5.32 -3.64
C ARG A 156 8.41 4.11 -2.80
N ARG A 157 7.37 4.22 -2.00
CA ARG A 157 6.82 3.08 -1.28
C ARG A 157 5.81 2.36 -2.15
N LEU A 158 5.89 1.04 -2.18
CA LEU A 158 4.93 0.21 -2.89
C LEU A 158 3.74 -0.09 -1.98
N ILE A 159 2.54 0.25 -2.43
CA ILE A 159 1.28 0.02 -1.70
C ILE A 159 0.32 -0.73 -2.62
N LYS A 160 -0.21 -1.87 -2.17
CA LYS A 160 -1.21 -2.63 -2.95
C LYS A 160 -2.52 -1.85 -3.02
N PHE A 161 -3.27 -1.98 -4.11
CA PHE A 161 -4.55 -1.30 -4.30
C PHE A 161 -5.54 -1.58 -3.15
N GLU A 162 -5.63 -2.83 -2.71
CA GLU A 162 -6.51 -3.30 -1.65
C GLU A 162 -6.09 -2.87 -0.23
N GLU A 163 -4.86 -2.37 -0.08
CA GLU A 163 -4.30 -1.83 1.17
C GLU A 163 -4.33 -0.30 1.20
N ALA A 164 -4.53 0.35 0.04
CA ALA A 164 -4.56 1.80 -0.06
C ALA A 164 -5.74 2.37 0.73
N LYS A 165 -5.45 3.38 1.56
CA LYS A 165 -6.43 4.14 2.33
C LYS A 165 -6.23 5.61 2.04
N GLN A 166 -7.25 6.26 1.51
CA GLN A 166 -7.18 7.69 1.29
C GLN A 166 -7.00 8.42 2.62
N ARG A 167 -6.08 9.38 2.66
CA ARG A 167 -5.83 10.19 3.85
C ARG A 167 -7.10 10.93 4.26
N LYS A 168 -7.44 10.84 5.55
CA LYS A 168 -8.53 11.62 6.13
C LYS A 168 -8.10 13.08 6.30
N VAL A 169 -9.04 14.00 6.07
CA VAL A 169 -8.78 15.42 6.34
C VAL A 169 -8.60 15.64 7.83
N ALA A 170 -7.62 16.47 8.16
CA ALA A 170 -7.33 16.96 9.49
C ALA A 170 -7.38 18.49 9.52
N VAL A 171 -7.45 19.03 10.74
CA VAL A 171 -7.27 20.47 10.98
C VAL A 171 -5.88 20.90 10.48
N GLY A 172 -5.84 22.04 9.79
CA GLY A 172 -4.64 22.56 9.13
C GLY A 172 -4.49 22.13 7.67
N ASP A 173 -5.26 21.15 7.18
CA ASP A 173 -5.22 20.83 5.76
C ASP A 173 -5.74 21.98 4.90
N VAL A 174 -5.05 22.25 3.80
CA VAL A 174 -5.54 23.14 2.73
C VAL A 174 -6.33 22.30 1.75
N VAL A 175 -7.56 22.72 1.48
CA VAL A 175 -8.49 21.99 0.61
C VAL A 175 -8.98 22.87 -0.53
N GLU A 176 -9.13 22.27 -1.71
CA GLU A 176 -9.70 22.92 -2.90
C GLU A 176 -10.94 22.15 -3.41
N PRO A 177 -11.92 22.84 -4.02
CA PRO A 177 -13.05 22.18 -4.66
C PRO A 177 -12.63 21.12 -5.69
N ILE A 178 -13.27 19.95 -5.65
CA ILE A 178 -13.06 18.91 -6.66
C ILE A 178 -13.69 19.32 -8.00
N LYS A 179 -14.87 19.94 -7.94
CA LYS A 179 -15.59 20.33 -9.15
C LYS A 179 -15.09 21.69 -9.67
N PRO A 180 -14.70 21.78 -10.95
CA PRO A 180 -14.18 23.04 -11.51
C PRO A 180 -15.16 24.21 -11.50
N ASP A 181 -16.47 23.92 -11.50
CA ASP A 181 -17.55 24.92 -11.46
C ASP A 181 -17.95 25.32 -10.04
N TYR A 182 -17.44 24.64 -9.02
CA TYR A 182 -17.66 25.00 -7.62
C TYR A 182 -16.53 25.89 -7.14
N GLN A 183 -16.87 27.11 -6.73
CA GLN A 183 -15.88 28.06 -6.22
C GLN A 183 -16.25 28.51 -4.82
N LEU A 184 -15.24 28.57 -3.93
CA LEU A 184 -15.41 29.18 -2.63
C LEU A 184 -15.57 30.69 -2.82
N ALA A 185 -16.62 31.24 -2.26
CA ALA A 185 -17.06 32.59 -2.55
C ALA A 185 -17.56 33.29 -1.30
N SER A 186 -17.33 34.60 -1.27
CA SER A 186 -18.03 35.54 -0.40
C SER A 186 -18.84 36.51 -1.25
N GLY A 187 -19.58 37.42 -0.58
CA GLY A 187 -20.25 38.52 -1.27
C GLY A 187 -19.29 39.46 -2.01
N CYS A 188 -18.00 39.46 -1.65
CA CYS A 188 -16.99 40.38 -2.17
C CYS A 188 -15.72 39.70 -2.75
N GLY A 189 -15.65 38.36 -2.76
CA GLY A 189 -14.43 37.64 -3.12
C GLY A 189 -14.66 36.22 -3.62
N ARG A 190 -13.60 35.65 -4.18
CA ARG A 190 -13.49 34.27 -4.66
C ARG A 190 -12.16 33.69 -4.19
N TYR A 191 -12.17 32.40 -3.86
CA TYR A 191 -11.05 31.71 -3.24
C TYR A 191 -10.88 30.36 -3.92
N ASP A 192 -9.63 30.03 -4.24
CA ASP A 192 -9.31 28.76 -4.91
C ASP A 192 -9.13 27.62 -3.89
N SER A 193 -8.73 27.96 -2.67
CA SER A 193 -8.57 27.00 -1.56
C SER A 193 -8.90 27.62 -0.21
N ALA A 194 -9.05 26.76 0.79
CA ALA A 194 -9.33 27.13 2.17
C ALA A 194 -8.61 26.19 3.16
N VAL A 195 -8.40 26.66 4.38
CA VAL A 195 -7.80 25.91 5.48
C VAL A 195 -8.90 25.26 6.32
N VAL A 196 -8.79 23.97 6.56
CA VAL A 196 -9.68 23.22 7.46
C VAL A 196 -9.38 23.60 8.89
N VAL A 197 -10.38 24.12 9.59
CA VAL A 197 -10.27 24.50 11.01
C VAL A 197 -11.05 23.57 11.93
N SER A 198 -12.05 22.86 11.40
CA SER A 198 -12.76 21.79 12.13
C SER A 198 -13.19 20.69 11.16
N VAL A 199 -13.09 19.43 11.59
CA VAL A 199 -13.51 18.27 10.80
C VAL A 199 -14.95 17.88 11.13
N GLU A 200 -15.33 17.97 12.40
CA GLU A 200 -16.68 17.63 12.89
C GLU A 200 -17.15 18.69 13.91
N PRO A 201 -18.00 19.66 13.51
CA PRO A 201 -18.54 19.87 12.16
C PRO A 201 -17.46 20.29 11.14
N PHE A 202 -17.69 20.03 9.86
CA PHE A 202 -16.75 20.44 8.81
C PHE A 202 -16.79 21.97 8.64
N VAL A 203 -15.69 22.64 8.98
CA VAL A 203 -15.53 24.10 8.89
C VAL A 203 -14.21 24.41 8.23
N ILE A 204 -14.26 25.27 7.21
CA ILE A 204 -13.10 25.78 6.48
C ILE A 204 -13.07 27.30 6.53
N THR A 205 -11.87 27.86 6.42
CA THR A 205 -11.64 29.32 6.41
C THR A 205 -10.72 29.71 5.27
N SER A 206 -10.84 30.93 4.76
CA SER A 206 -9.84 31.51 3.86
C SER A 206 -8.46 31.55 4.52
N HIS A 207 -7.37 31.52 3.75
CA HIS A 207 -6.00 31.70 4.27
C HIS A 207 -5.80 32.98 5.10
N ALA A 208 -6.53 34.05 4.77
CA ALA A 208 -6.49 35.32 5.51
C ALA A 208 -7.43 35.37 6.73
N ALA A 209 -8.11 34.25 7.04
CA ALA A 209 -9.16 34.15 8.07
C ALA A 209 -10.30 35.18 7.95
N ASP A 210 -10.50 35.80 6.78
CA ASP A 210 -11.56 36.79 6.52
C ASP A 210 -12.92 36.14 6.23
N MET A 211 -12.92 34.88 5.78
CA MET A 211 -14.12 34.11 5.47
C MET A 211 -14.16 32.76 6.21
N ARG A 212 -15.37 32.37 6.61
CA ARG A 212 -15.68 31.07 7.24
C ARG A 212 -16.85 30.42 6.51
N TRP A 213 -16.68 29.16 6.14
CA TRP A 213 -17.75 28.34 5.56
C TRP A 213 -18.00 27.10 6.43
N GLN A 214 -19.29 26.84 6.69
CA GLN A 214 -19.74 25.68 7.47
C GLN A 214 -21.00 25.08 6.84
N SER A 215 -22.08 25.87 6.74
CA SER A 215 -23.38 25.34 6.31
C SER A 215 -23.50 25.03 4.81
N THR A 216 -22.67 25.67 3.97
CA THR A 216 -22.73 25.58 2.50
C THR A 216 -21.69 24.63 1.91
N VAL A 217 -20.92 23.97 2.77
CA VAL A 217 -19.78 23.14 2.41
C VAL A 217 -19.94 21.76 3.03
N LYS A 218 -19.55 20.74 2.29
CA LYS A 218 -19.47 19.36 2.77
C LYS A 218 -18.08 18.83 2.46
N ARG A 219 -17.53 18.03 3.36
CA ARG A 219 -16.17 17.48 3.23
C ARG A 219 -15.94 16.84 1.87
N GLU A 220 -16.91 16.10 1.34
CA GLU A 220 -16.80 15.32 0.10
C GLU A 220 -16.65 16.18 -1.15
N GLN A 221 -16.86 17.50 -1.05
CA GLN A 221 -16.72 18.43 -2.17
C GLN A 221 -15.27 18.87 -2.41
N PHE A 222 -14.34 18.49 -1.53
CA PHE A 222 -12.97 19.01 -1.53
C PHE A 222 -11.91 17.91 -1.57
N LYS A 223 -10.75 18.23 -2.12
CA LYS A 223 -9.52 17.42 -2.04
C LYS A 223 -8.43 18.20 -1.31
N ILE A 224 -7.50 17.48 -0.68
CA ILE A 224 -6.36 18.08 0.03
C ILE A 224 -5.31 18.48 -1.00
N VAL A 225 -4.75 19.69 -0.85
CA VAL A 225 -3.71 20.23 -1.75
C VAL A 225 -2.53 20.85 -1.01
N GLY A 226 -2.55 20.87 0.32
CA GLY A 226 -1.46 21.40 1.10
C GLY A 226 -1.77 21.37 2.59
N LYS A 227 -0.93 22.05 3.36
CA LYS A 227 -1.04 22.12 4.81
C LYS A 227 -0.59 23.48 5.31
N VAL A 228 -1.26 23.99 6.34
CA VAL A 228 -0.91 25.17 7.11
C VAL A 228 -0.68 24.76 8.55
N GLU A 229 0.39 25.27 9.16
CA GLU A 229 0.80 24.98 10.54
C GLU A 229 1.24 26.26 11.26
N GLY A 230 1.44 26.17 12.58
CA GLY A 230 1.96 27.28 13.40
C GLY A 230 1.02 28.49 13.48
N GLU A 231 1.60 29.69 13.53
CA GLU A 231 0.86 30.95 13.73
C GLU A 231 -0.23 31.19 12.67
N ALA A 232 0.00 30.75 11.43
CA ALA A 232 -0.98 30.88 10.35
C ALA A 232 -2.22 30.01 10.59
N LEU A 233 -2.04 28.80 11.12
CA LEU A 233 -3.15 27.94 11.51
C LEU A 233 -3.88 28.52 12.72
N GLU A 234 -3.15 28.99 13.74
CA GLU A 234 -3.74 29.63 14.91
C GLU A 234 -4.62 30.84 14.55
N ALA A 235 -4.17 31.66 13.59
CA ALA A 235 -4.94 32.78 13.07
C ALA A 235 -6.26 32.34 12.43
N CYS A 236 -6.23 31.27 11.63
CA CYS A 236 -7.43 30.68 11.03
C CYS A 236 -8.39 30.10 12.09
N MET A 237 -7.84 29.43 13.10
CA MET A 237 -8.60 28.76 14.15
C MET A 237 -9.37 29.73 15.06
N LYS A 238 -8.85 30.94 15.30
CA LYS A 238 -9.53 31.97 16.11
C LYS A 238 -10.96 32.27 15.63
N ARG A 239 -11.26 32.06 14.35
CA ARG A 239 -12.59 32.28 13.77
C ARG A 239 -13.64 31.23 14.14
N LEU A 240 -13.24 30.15 14.82
CA LEU A 240 -14.18 29.19 15.43
C LEU A 240 -14.79 29.72 16.72
N GLU A 241 -14.09 30.62 17.42
CA GLU A 241 -14.50 31.16 18.72
C GLU A 241 -15.43 32.38 18.60
N ASP A 242 -15.50 32.97 17.41
CA ASP A 242 -16.40 34.08 17.04
C ASP A 242 -17.74 33.60 16.44
#